data_AF-A0A534TDN2-F1
#
_entry.id   AF-A0A534TDN2-F1
#
_cell.length_a   1.000
_cell.length_b   1.000
_cell.length_c   1.000
_cell.angle_alpha   90.00
_cell.angle_beta   90.00
_cell.angle_gamma   90.00
#
_symmetry.space_group_name_H-M   'P 1'
#
loop_
_entity.id
_entity.type
_entity.pdbx_description
1 polymer ?
#
loop_
_entity_poly.entity_id
_entity_poly.type
_entity_poly.pdbx_seq_one_letter_code
_entity_poly.pdbx_strand_id
1 'polypeptide(L)'
;MRDVLRPSGLALLAAVLGITSFVAFADAHGVVGQRFFPATLTIDDPFVADELSLPTVQVVRRKKGADSPPTWDTEIDAELSKRLSRRFGISLAGSLAIEDPKGGPTIAGFDNMHVAAKYVFIQDAARELLVSGGLEADVGGTGQARVEAESFSTLVPQIFFGKGLGDVPASMRFLKPLAVTGAIGIAIPTKEHTVTRTVADDAVDVERELNPRVLEWGFSLQYNLQYLQSFVEDIGLEAPLNRMIPVVRVVASVQASYGSDGTSS
;
A
#
# COMPACT_ATOMS: atom_id res chain seq x y z
N MET A 1 16.13 -38.24 20.36
CA MET A 1 14.85 -38.16 19.63
C MET A 1 13.95 -37.22 20.41
N ARG A 2 13.68 -36.03 19.88
CA ARG A 2 12.70 -35.07 20.41
C ARG A 2 11.67 -34.89 19.31
N ASP A 3 10.48 -35.44 19.51
CA ASP A 3 9.38 -35.31 18.57
C ASP A 3 8.91 -33.86 18.56
N VAL A 4 9.13 -33.19 17.44
CA VAL A 4 8.60 -31.85 17.15
C VAL A 4 7.13 -32.02 16.81
N LEU A 5 6.24 -31.55 17.70
CA LEU A 5 4.82 -31.45 17.42
C LEU A 5 4.62 -30.64 16.13
N ARG A 6 4.07 -31.27 15.09
CA ARG A 6 3.55 -30.60 13.91
C ARG A 6 2.17 -30.03 14.25
N PRO A 7 1.95 -28.70 14.23
CA PRO A 7 0.61 -28.17 14.40
C PRO A 7 -0.25 -28.62 13.21
N SER A 8 -1.35 -29.32 13.50
CA SER A 8 -2.32 -29.76 12.50
C SER A 8 -3.03 -28.55 11.88
N GLY A 9 -3.29 -28.59 10.57
CA GLY A 9 -3.86 -27.47 9.81
C GLY A 9 -5.20 -26.92 10.33
N LEU A 10 -5.89 -27.66 11.22
CA LEU A 10 -7.07 -27.18 11.93
C LEU A 10 -6.76 -26.06 12.94
N ALA A 11 -5.58 -26.05 13.57
CA ALA A 11 -5.20 -25.02 14.53
C ALA A 11 -4.93 -23.67 13.84
N LEU A 12 -4.41 -23.69 12.61
CA LEU A 12 -4.19 -22.49 11.80
C LEU A 12 -5.53 -21.88 11.33
N LEU A 13 -6.48 -22.74 10.93
CA LEU A 13 -7.81 -22.30 10.48
C LEU A 13 -8.62 -21.68 11.65
N ALA A 14 -8.51 -22.24 12.85
CA ALA A 14 -9.17 -21.72 14.05
C ALA A 14 -8.57 -20.38 14.52
N ALA A 15 -7.27 -20.16 14.33
CA ALA A 15 -6.63 -18.87 14.63
C ALA A 15 -7.09 -17.76 13.66
N VAL A 16 -7.27 -18.08 12.37
CA VAL A 16 -7.79 -17.15 11.36
C VAL A 16 -9.27 -16.79 11.62
N LEU A 17 -10.09 -17.75 12.06
CA LEU A 17 -11.50 -17.52 12.42
C LEU A 17 -11.69 -16.80 13.77
N GLY A 18 -10.72 -16.90 14.68
CA GLY A 18 -10.77 -16.20 15.98
C GLY A 18 -10.58 -14.69 15.88
N ILE A 19 -9.83 -14.21 14.88
CA ILE A 19 -9.49 -12.79 14.71
C ILE A 19 -10.67 -11.98 14.12
N THR A 20 -11.60 -12.63 13.42
CA THR A 20 -12.76 -11.97 12.80
C THR A 20 -13.94 -11.71 13.76
N SER A 21 -13.88 -12.21 14.99
CA SER A 21 -15.01 -12.18 15.93
C SER A 21 -15.21 -10.86 16.70
N PHE A 22 -14.43 -9.82 16.43
CA PHE A 22 -14.70 -8.48 16.96
C PHE A 22 -15.64 -7.73 16.02
N VAL A 23 -16.95 -7.86 16.25
CA VAL A 23 -17.98 -7.00 15.65
C VAL A 23 -17.76 -5.56 16.15
N ALA A 24 -16.99 -4.78 15.41
CA ALA A 24 -16.90 -3.34 15.62
C ALA A 24 -18.06 -2.66 14.89
N PHE A 25 -18.63 -1.64 15.53
CA PHE A 25 -19.63 -0.75 14.94
C PHE A 25 -19.26 -0.40 13.49
N ALA A 26 -20.14 -0.74 12.56
CA ALA A 26 -20.08 -0.30 11.17
C ALA A 26 -20.38 1.19 11.12
N ASP A 27 -19.40 2.01 11.51
CA ASP A 27 -19.33 3.41 11.10
C ASP A 27 -19.06 3.39 9.59
N ALA A 28 -19.75 4.24 8.82
CA ALA A 28 -19.57 4.27 7.36
C ALA A 28 -18.13 4.68 7.06
N HIS A 29 -17.27 3.69 6.81
CA HIS A 29 -15.89 3.91 6.42
C HIS A 29 -15.85 4.73 5.13
N GLY A 30 -14.88 5.62 5.00
CA GLY A 30 -14.71 6.43 3.80
C GLY A 30 -15.55 7.71 3.73
N VAL A 31 -16.40 8.02 4.73
CA VAL A 31 -17.33 9.18 4.68
C VAL A 31 -16.93 10.33 5.62
N VAL A 32 -16.83 11.56 5.08
CA VAL A 32 -16.72 12.81 5.84
C VAL A 32 -17.89 13.73 5.47
N GLY A 33 -18.84 13.91 6.38
CA GLY A 33 -20.07 14.66 6.10
C GLY A 33 -20.94 13.93 5.06
N GLN A 34 -21.17 14.57 3.91
CA GLN A 34 -21.87 13.95 2.77
C GLN A 34 -20.90 13.30 1.76
N ARG A 35 -19.59 13.44 1.97
CA ARG A 35 -18.55 13.03 1.03
C ARG A 35 -18.06 11.63 1.29
N PHE A 36 -18.09 10.78 0.27
CA PHE A 36 -17.28 9.56 0.23
C PHE A 36 -15.96 9.83 -0.52
N PHE A 37 -14.82 9.48 0.09
CA PHE A 37 -13.50 9.52 -0.55
C PHE A 37 -13.05 8.10 -0.90
N PRO A 38 -13.29 7.62 -2.13
CA PRO A 38 -12.85 6.30 -2.54
C PRO A 38 -11.33 6.17 -2.51
N ALA A 39 -10.87 5.04 -1.98
CA ALA A 39 -9.54 4.52 -2.25
C ALA A 39 -9.35 4.36 -3.76
N THR A 40 -8.11 4.45 -4.18
CA THR A 40 -7.72 4.52 -5.58
C THR A 40 -6.65 3.46 -5.77
N LEU A 41 -6.66 2.70 -6.88
CA LEU A 41 -5.73 1.57 -7.15
C LEU A 41 -4.23 1.80 -6.79
N THR A 42 -3.76 3.05 -6.73
CA THR A 42 -2.36 3.38 -6.38
C THR A 42 -2.25 4.48 -5.32
N ILE A 43 -3.36 4.92 -4.74
CA ILE A 43 -3.37 5.92 -3.66
C ILE A 43 -4.34 5.38 -2.63
N ASP A 44 -3.77 4.95 -1.51
CA ASP A 44 -4.52 4.43 -0.39
C ASP A 44 -5.45 5.51 0.20
N ASP A 45 -6.56 5.09 0.79
CA ASP A 45 -7.49 6.05 1.36
C ASP A 45 -6.96 6.65 2.68
N PRO A 46 -7.34 7.90 2.98
CA PRO A 46 -6.88 8.58 4.19
C PRO A 46 -7.51 8.05 5.50
N PHE A 47 -8.43 7.09 5.47
CA PHE A 47 -9.12 6.58 6.66
C PHE A 47 -8.38 5.41 7.31
N VAL A 48 -8.81 5.10 8.53
CA VAL A 48 -8.47 3.85 9.23
C VAL A 48 -9.65 2.89 9.12
N ALA A 49 -9.37 1.64 8.80
CA ALA A 49 -10.39 0.63 8.51
C ALA A 49 -10.13 -0.68 9.25
N ASP A 50 -11.18 -1.48 9.37
CA ASP A 50 -11.06 -2.91 9.67
C ASP A 50 -11.26 -3.65 8.35
N GLU A 51 -10.19 -4.15 7.75
CA GLU A 51 -10.21 -4.75 6.41
C GLU A 51 -9.40 -6.03 6.37
N LEU A 52 -9.89 -6.99 5.60
CA LEU A 52 -9.15 -8.19 5.23
C LEU A 52 -9.13 -8.22 3.71
N SER A 53 -7.96 -8.01 3.11
CA SER A 53 -7.81 -8.25 1.68
C SER A 53 -7.77 -9.76 1.47
N LEU A 54 -8.65 -10.25 0.58
CA LEU A 54 -8.55 -11.63 0.16
C LEU A 54 -7.22 -11.81 -0.59
N PRO A 55 -6.60 -13.01 -0.49
CA PRO A 55 -5.37 -13.29 -1.20
C PRO A 55 -5.46 -12.88 -2.67
N THR A 56 -4.68 -11.87 -3.05
CA THR A 56 -4.60 -11.39 -4.43
C THR A 56 -3.51 -12.17 -5.14
N VAL A 57 -3.81 -12.69 -6.33
CA VAL A 57 -2.84 -13.46 -7.10
C VAL A 57 -2.46 -12.68 -8.34
N GLN A 58 -1.19 -12.28 -8.42
CA GLN A 58 -0.61 -11.64 -9.58
C GLN A 58 0.32 -12.61 -10.29
N VAL A 59 0.14 -12.78 -11.60
CA VAL A 59 1.01 -13.65 -12.43
C VAL A 59 1.60 -12.83 -13.56
N VAL A 60 2.91 -12.69 -13.56
CA VAL A 60 3.67 -11.94 -14.56
C VAL A 60 4.70 -12.85 -15.21
N ARG A 61 4.91 -12.67 -16.51
CA ARG A 61 5.99 -13.36 -17.23
C ARG A 61 7.16 -12.42 -17.43
N ARG A 62 8.25 -12.62 -16.68
CA ARG A 62 9.53 -11.98 -16.99
C ARG A 62 10.10 -12.55 -18.29
N LYS A 63 10.47 -11.64 -19.19
CA LYS A 63 11.18 -12.00 -20.44
C LYS A 63 12.59 -12.47 -20.10
N LYS A 64 13.20 -13.21 -21.05
CA LYS A 64 14.61 -13.60 -20.95
C LYS A 64 15.49 -12.36 -20.72
N GLY A 65 16.26 -12.35 -19.64
CA GLY A 65 17.31 -11.37 -19.38
C GLY A 65 18.63 -11.73 -20.08
N ALA A 66 19.66 -10.90 -19.88
CA ALA A 66 21.01 -11.22 -20.37
C ALA A 66 21.51 -12.55 -19.78
N ASP A 67 21.31 -12.74 -18.48
CA ASP A 67 21.83 -13.87 -17.70
C ASP A 67 20.73 -14.72 -17.03
N SER A 68 19.44 -14.44 -17.31
CA SER A 68 18.30 -15.16 -16.72
C SER A 68 17.34 -15.73 -17.78
N PRO A 69 16.85 -16.98 -17.59
CA PRO A 69 15.84 -17.54 -18.47
C PRO A 69 14.50 -16.80 -18.32
N PRO A 70 13.55 -16.95 -19.26
CA PRO A 70 12.18 -16.50 -19.02
C PRO A 70 11.60 -17.17 -17.77
N THR A 71 10.97 -16.39 -16.91
CA THR A 71 10.42 -16.84 -15.62
C THR A 71 8.96 -16.46 -15.50
N TRP A 72 8.16 -17.34 -14.91
CA TRP A 72 6.82 -16.98 -14.42
C TRP A 72 6.93 -16.59 -12.95
N ASP A 73 6.61 -15.34 -12.65
CA ASP A 73 6.55 -14.83 -11.29
C ASP A 73 5.08 -14.84 -10.87
N THR A 74 4.80 -15.54 -9.78
CA THR A 74 3.50 -15.53 -9.12
C THR A 74 3.66 -14.94 -7.74
N GLU A 75 2.86 -13.93 -7.45
CA GLU A 75 2.80 -13.27 -6.16
C GLU A 75 1.41 -13.50 -5.55
N ILE A 76 1.39 -13.83 -4.26
CA ILE A 76 0.16 -14.03 -3.50
C ILE A 76 0.19 -13.15 -2.26
N ASP A 77 -0.60 -12.09 -2.28
CA ASP A 77 -0.62 -11.05 -1.26
C ASP A 77 -1.84 -11.17 -0.35
N ALA A 78 -1.63 -11.08 0.96
CA ALA A 78 -2.71 -10.95 1.92
C ALA A 78 -2.41 -9.84 2.92
N GLU A 79 -3.44 -9.06 3.27
CA GLU A 79 -3.35 -7.98 4.24
C GLU A 79 -4.51 -8.05 5.24
N LEU A 80 -4.16 -7.82 6.51
CA LEU A 80 -5.09 -7.56 7.59
C LEU A 80 -4.87 -6.15 8.12
N SER A 81 -5.89 -5.31 7.96
CA SER A 81 -5.98 -3.97 8.56
C SER A 81 -6.91 -4.00 9.76
N LYS A 82 -6.45 -3.43 10.88
CA LYS A 82 -7.20 -3.35 12.14
C LYS A 82 -7.27 -1.92 12.65
N ARG A 83 -8.50 -1.44 12.84
CA ARG A 83 -8.75 -0.18 13.52
C ARG A 83 -8.70 -0.41 15.03
N LEU A 84 -7.74 0.23 15.69
CA LEU A 84 -7.51 0.11 17.13
C LEU A 84 -8.25 1.22 17.93
N SER A 85 -8.49 2.37 17.31
CA SER A 85 -9.36 3.42 17.84
C SER A 85 -10.06 4.17 16.71
N ARG A 86 -10.94 5.13 17.03
CA ARG A 86 -11.63 5.95 16.02
C ARG A 86 -10.69 6.65 15.02
N ARG A 87 -9.44 6.90 15.41
CA ARG A 87 -8.46 7.64 14.60
C ARG A 87 -7.17 6.89 14.34
N PHE A 88 -7.01 5.67 14.89
CA PHE A 88 -5.75 4.93 14.80
C PHE A 88 -6.00 3.52 14.30
N GLY A 89 -5.21 3.09 13.33
CA GLY A 89 -5.23 1.75 12.78
C GLY A 89 -3.83 1.25 12.49
N ILE A 90 -3.71 -0.06 12.39
CA ILE A 90 -2.50 -0.77 11.98
C ILE A 90 -2.84 -1.73 10.86
N SER A 91 -1.86 -2.09 10.04
CA SER A 91 -1.99 -3.19 9.09
C SER A 91 -0.79 -4.11 9.10
N LEU A 92 -1.03 -5.35 8.72
CA LEU A 92 -0.03 -6.39 8.53
C LEU A 92 -0.29 -7.02 7.17
N ALA A 93 0.69 -6.97 6.28
CA ALA A 93 0.65 -7.61 4.98
C ALA A 93 1.84 -8.56 4.80
N GLY A 94 1.62 -9.60 4.01
CA GLY A 94 2.66 -10.54 3.64
C GLY A 94 2.42 -11.08 2.25
N SER A 95 3.51 -11.35 1.55
CA SER A 95 3.54 -11.85 0.19
C SER A 95 4.23 -13.21 0.12
N LEU A 96 3.68 -14.13 -0.69
CA LEU A 96 4.34 -15.36 -1.08
C LEU A 96 4.77 -15.23 -2.54
N ALA A 97 6.08 -15.15 -2.75
CA ALA A 97 6.70 -15.12 -4.07
C ALA A 97 6.98 -16.56 -4.57
N ILE A 98 6.64 -16.82 -5.82
CA ILE A 98 6.92 -18.07 -6.52
C ILE A 98 7.53 -17.72 -7.88
N GLU A 99 8.78 -18.10 -8.08
CA GLU A 99 9.53 -17.92 -9.31
C GLU A 99 9.71 -19.26 -10.02
N ASP A 100 9.16 -19.39 -11.23
CA ASP A 100 9.25 -20.60 -12.05
C ASP A 100 10.07 -20.35 -13.32
N PRO A 101 11.41 -20.43 -13.25
CA PRO A 101 12.30 -20.18 -14.38
C PRO A 101 12.25 -21.33 -15.39
N LYS A 102 12.16 -21.01 -16.68
CA LYS A 102 12.13 -22.02 -17.73
C LYS A 102 13.42 -22.85 -17.75
N GLY A 103 13.30 -24.14 -17.46
CA GLY A 103 14.40 -25.10 -17.46
C GLY A 103 15.22 -25.12 -16.17
N GLY A 104 14.79 -24.39 -15.14
CA GLY A 104 15.33 -24.45 -13.78
C GLY A 104 14.30 -24.99 -12.77
N PRO A 105 14.69 -25.11 -11.49
CA PRO A 105 13.77 -25.45 -10.43
C PRO A 105 12.88 -24.25 -10.06
N THR A 106 11.64 -24.51 -9.68
CA THR A 106 10.76 -23.50 -9.07
C THR A 106 11.29 -23.12 -7.69
N ILE A 107 11.34 -21.82 -7.41
CA ILE A 107 11.74 -21.25 -6.12
C ILE A 107 10.50 -20.59 -5.51
N ALA A 108 10.24 -20.85 -4.24
CA ALA A 108 9.13 -20.23 -3.53
C ALA A 108 9.57 -19.82 -2.13
N GLY A 109 9.06 -18.69 -1.65
CA GLY A 109 9.33 -18.19 -0.32
C GLY A 109 8.52 -16.96 0.03
N PHE A 110 8.41 -16.72 1.34
CA PHE A 110 7.80 -15.49 1.82
C PHE A 110 8.72 -14.30 1.56
N ASP A 111 8.14 -13.22 1.07
CA ASP A 111 8.80 -11.93 1.06
C ASP A 111 8.76 -11.30 2.46
N ASN A 112 9.34 -10.11 2.60
CA ASN A 112 9.32 -9.35 3.82
C ASN A 112 7.88 -9.02 4.26
N MET A 113 7.67 -9.06 5.58
CA MET A 113 6.43 -8.64 6.20
C MET A 113 6.33 -7.13 6.15
N HIS A 114 5.21 -6.64 5.64
CA HIS A 114 4.88 -5.23 5.60
C HIS A 114 3.99 -4.88 6.80
N VAL A 115 4.33 -3.81 7.50
CA VAL A 115 3.59 -3.32 8.67
C VAL A 115 3.32 -1.84 8.51
N ALA A 116 2.06 -1.43 8.70
CA ALA A 116 1.69 -0.02 8.67
C ALA A 116 1.00 0.43 9.95
N ALA A 117 1.13 1.71 10.25
CA ALA A 117 0.35 2.40 11.26
C ALA A 117 -0.15 3.73 10.68
N LYS A 118 -1.44 4.04 10.88
CA LYS A 118 -2.07 5.24 10.33
C LYS A 118 -2.87 5.97 11.41
N TYR A 119 -2.75 7.29 11.45
CA TYR A 119 -3.47 8.16 12.39
C TYR A 119 -4.18 9.33 11.69
N VAL A 120 -5.47 9.50 11.97
CA VAL A 120 -6.30 10.60 11.45
C VAL A 120 -6.14 11.84 12.34
N PHE A 121 -5.50 12.88 11.83
CA PHE A 121 -5.29 14.15 12.52
C PHE A 121 -6.54 15.04 12.49
N ILE A 122 -7.11 15.20 11.30
CA ILE A 122 -8.23 16.13 11.03
C ILE A 122 -9.32 15.35 10.31
N GLN A 123 -10.54 15.43 10.83
CA GLN A 123 -11.74 14.98 10.16
C GLN A 123 -12.82 16.03 10.39
N ASP A 124 -13.15 16.80 9.35
CA ASP A 124 -14.09 17.93 9.42
C ASP A 124 -15.21 17.72 8.39
N ALA A 125 -16.38 17.36 8.91
CA ALA A 125 -17.58 17.14 8.11
C ALA A 125 -18.09 18.39 7.39
N ALA A 126 -17.95 19.57 8.00
CA ALA A 126 -18.48 20.82 7.44
C ALA A 126 -17.63 21.30 6.26
N ARG A 127 -16.31 21.06 6.33
CA ARG A 127 -15.36 21.43 5.27
C ARG A 127 -15.07 20.29 4.30
N GLU A 128 -15.70 19.13 4.46
CA GLU A 128 -15.37 17.90 3.73
C GLU A 128 -13.84 17.68 3.68
N LEU A 129 -13.17 17.77 4.83
CA LEU A 129 -11.70 17.71 4.94
C LEU A 129 -11.27 16.52 5.81
N LEU A 130 -10.25 15.81 5.34
CA LEU A 130 -9.59 14.71 6.01
C LEU A 130 -8.08 14.84 5.85
N VAL A 131 -7.34 14.69 6.94
CA VAL A 131 -5.87 14.65 6.94
C VAL A 131 -5.42 13.57 7.89
N SER A 132 -4.54 12.69 7.43
CA SER A 132 -3.94 11.62 8.22
C SER A 132 -2.45 11.48 7.93
N GLY A 133 -1.74 10.82 8.83
CA GLY A 133 -0.34 10.45 8.67
C GLY A 133 -0.16 8.96 8.86
N GLY A 134 0.80 8.42 8.15
CA GLY A 134 1.15 7.01 8.19
C GLY A 134 2.64 6.80 8.38
N LEU A 135 2.99 5.62 8.90
CA LEU A 135 4.31 5.05 8.80
C LEU A 135 4.14 3.61 8.34
N GLU A 136 4.73 3.29 7.20
CA GLU A 136 4.86 1.94 6.69
C GLU A 136 6.29 1.44 6.90
N ALA A 137 6.43 0.14 7.07
CA ALA A 137 7.71 -0.53 7.19
C ALA A 137 7.66 -1.85 6.43
N ASP A 138 8.50 -1.95 5.39
CA ASP A 138 8.94 -3.25 4.90
C ASP A 138 10.01 -3.78 5.85
N VAL A 139 9.72 -4.87 6.58
CA VAL A 139 10.57 -5.31 7.68
C VAL A 139 11.63 -6.29 7.18
N GLY A 140 12.79 -5.74 6.82
CA GLY A 140 14.05 -6.47 6.56
C GLY A 140 14.29 -7.73 7.40
N GLY A 141 14.67 -8.83 6.74
CA GLY A 141 15.03 -10.09 7.38
C GLY A 141 13.85 -10.93 7.89
N THR A 142 12.60 -10.53 7.63
CA THR A 142 11.42 -11.37 7.91
C THR A 142 11.07 -12.31 6.76
N GLY A 143 11.46 -11.94 5.53
CA GLY A 143 11.33 -12.79 4.35
C GLY A 143 12.47 -13.80 4.18
N GLN A 144 12.41 -14.57 3.11
CA GLN A 144 13.37 -15.64 2.81
C GLN A 144 14.33 -15.23 1.70
N ALA A 145 15.63 -15.21 2.00
CA ALA A 145 16.68 -14.82 1.04
C ALA A 145 16.71 -15.61 -0.29
N ARG A 146 16.02 -16.76 -0.36
CA ARG A 146 15.92 -17.56 -1.61
C ARG A 146 15.02 -16.91 -2.67
N VAL A 147 14.09 -16.06 -2.27
CA VAL A 147 13.27 -15.21 -3.16
C VAL A 147 13.77 -13.77 -3.13
N GLU A 148 15.07 -13.60 -2.83
CA GLU A 148 15.75 -12.29 -2.84
C GLU A 148 15.18 -11.26 -1.83
N ALA A 149 14.36 -11.72 -0.87
CA ALA A 149 13.82 -10.91 0.22
C ALA A 149 14.94 -10.14 0.96
N GLU A 150 14.69 -8.85 1.17
CA GLU A 150 15.70 -7.89 1.59
C GLU A 150 16.12 -8.09 3.05
N SER A 151 17.42 -7.95 3.32
CA SER A 151 17.99 -8.04 4.67
C SER A 151 17.93 -6.75 5.48
N PHE A 152 17.40 -5.67 4.89
CA PHE A 152 17.27 -4.35 5.51
C PHE A 152 15.82 -3.91 5.42
N SER A 153 15.41 -3.04 6.33
CA SER A 153 14.04 -2.51 6.33
C SER A 153 13.96 -1.23 5.52
N THR A 154 12.81 -0.97 4.92
CA THR A 154 12.49 0.32 4.29
C THR A 154 11.34 0.96 5.06
N LEU A 155 11.53 2.19 5.53
CA LEU A 155 10.52 2.94 6.27
C LEU A 155 9.91 4.02 5.38
N VAL A 156 8.59 4.13 5.38
CA VAL A 156 7.86 5.10 4.56
C VAL A 156 6.95 5.96 5.43
N PRO A 157 7.43 7.06 6.03
CA PRO A 157 6.56 8.08 6.60
C PRO A 157 5.76 8.77 5.49
N GLN A 158 4.46 8.94 5.72
CA GLN A 158 3.51 9.43 4.74
C GLN A 158 2.49 10.40 5.33
N ILE A 159 1.96 11.30 4.50
CA ILE A 159 0.81 12.15 4.79
C ILE A 159 -0.24 11.92 3.71
N PHE A 160 -1.49 11.79 4.14
CA PHE A 160 -2.65 11.63 3.27
C PHE A 160 -3.64 12.75 3.50
N PHE A 161 -4.34 13.15 2.45
CA PHE A 161 -5.40 14.15 2.55
C PHE A 161 -6.56 13.87 1.60
N GLY A 162 -7.73 14.36 1.99
CA GLY A 162 -8.94 14.41 1.17
C GLY A 162 -9.66 15.73 1.40
N LYS A 163 -10.01 16.44 0.33
CA LYS A 163 -10.77 17.69 0.36
C LYS A 163 -11.87 17.68 -0.68
N GLY A 164 -13.11 17.79 -0.22
CA GLY A 164 -14.29 18.06 -1.04
C GLY A 164 -14.55 19.56 -1.16
N LEU A 165 -15.32 19.94 -2.18
CA LEU A 165 -15.77 21.32 -2.39
C LEU A 165 -17.22 21.56 -1.95
N GLY A 166 -17.78 20.75 -1.05
CA GLY A 166 -19.16 20.91 -0.57
C GLY A 166 -19.46 22.28 0.09
N ASP A 167 -18.43 22.94 0.63
CA ASP A 167 -18.49 24.22 1.33
C ASP A 167 -18.46 25.46 0.42
N VAL A 168 -18.39 25.30 -0.91
CA VAL A 168 -18.42 26.44 -1.85
C VAL A 168 -19.82 27.11 -1.92
N PRO A 169 -19.89 28.40 -2.31
CA PRO A 169 -21.15 29.13 -2.43
C PRO A 169 -22.15 28.47 -3.38
N ALA A 170 -23.45 28.73 -3.17
CA ALA A 170 -24.53 28.19 -3.99
C ALA A 170 -24.43 28.57 -5.49
N SER A 171 -23.79 29.70 -5.81
CA SER A 171 -23.51 30.10 -7.20
C SER A 171 -22.56 29.14 -7.93
N MET A 172 -21.74 28.38 -7.19
CA MET A 172 -20.78 27.39 -7.70
C MET A 172 -21.24 25.96 -7.41
N ARG A 173 -22.55 25.71 -7.33
CA ARG A 173 -23.11 24.43 -6.89
C ARG A 173 -22.58 23.22 -7.65
N PHE A 174 -22.31 23.34 -8.95
CA PHE A 174 -21.77 22.24 -9.77
C PHE A 174 -20.29 21.91 -9.51
N LEU A 175 -19.59 22.73 -8.72
CA LEU A 175 -18.26 22.39 -8.20
C LEU A 175 -18.34 21.58 -6.92
N LYS A 176 -19.45 21.62 -6.17
CA LYS A 176 -19.61 20.84 -4.93
C LYS A 176 -19.30 19.36 -5.08
N PRO A 177 -19.66 18.67 -6.19
CA PRO A 177 -19.33 17.27 -6.36
C PRO A 177 -17.83 16.97 -6.55
N LEU A 178 -16.98 17.97 -6.80
CA LEU A 178 -15.54 17.79 -6.95
C LEU A 178 -14.87 17.47 -5.61
N ALA A 179 -13.88 16.59 -5.67
CA ALA A 179 -13.00 16.26 -4.56
C ALA A 179 -11.57 16.00 -5.05
N VAL A 180 -10.61 16.29 -4.19
CA VAL A 180 -9.20 15.94 -4.37
C VAL A 180 -8.77 15.05 -3.23
N THR A 181 -8.09 13.95 -3.54
CA THR A 181 -7.36 13.14 -2.54
C THR A 181 -5.91 13.02 -2.94
N GLY A 182 -5.03 12.75 -1.99
CA GLY A 182 -3.63 12.49 -2.31
C GLY A 182 -2.83 11.96 -1.14
N ALA A 183 -1.65 11.48 -1.47
CA ALA A 183 -0.65 10.96 -0.55
C ALA A 183 0.74 11.45 -0.97
N ILE A 184 1.61 11.67 0.02
CA ILE A 184 3.03 11.97 -0.18
C ILE A 184 3.81 11.16 0.86
N GLY A 185 4.82 10.43 0.41
CA GLY A 185 5.68 9.58 1.23
C GLY A 185 7.13 9.64 0.79
N ILE A 186 8.04 9.24 1.69
CA ILE A 186 9.45 9.04 1.35
C ILE A 186 9.91 7.67 1.83
N ALA A 187 10.27 6.79 0.90
CA ALA A 187 10.86 5.50 1.22
C ALA A 187 12.33 5.70 1.64
N ILE A 188 12.66 5.23 2.83
CA ILE A 188 13.98 5.36 3.47
C ILE A 188 14.50 3.97 3.82
N PRO A 189 15.41 3.41 3.01
CA PRO A 189 16.14 2.20 3.36
C PRO A 189 16.98 2.41 4.63
N THR A 190 16.98 1.43 5.52
CA THR A 190 17.81 1.43 6.73
C THR A 190 19.27 1.07 6.45
N LYS A 191 19.55 0.53 5.25
CA LYS A 191 20.91 0.40 4.70
C LYS A 191 21.00 1.20 3.41
N GLU A 192 21.96 2.11 3.34
CA GLU A 192 22.23 2.90 2.13
C GLU A 192 22.78 2.03 1.00
N HIS A 193 23.52 0.96 1.33
CA HIS A 193 24.11 0.10 0.33
C HIS A 193 23.97 -1.38 0.71
N THR A 194 23.77 -2.20 -0.31
CA THR A 194 23.84 -3.65 -0.23
C THR A 194 25.18 -4.10 -0.79
N VAL A 195 25.92 -4.93 -0.03
CA VAL A 195 27.24 -5.42 -0.43
C VAL A 195 27.14 -6.92 -0.66
N THR A 196 27.33 -7.34 -1.91
CA THR A 196 27.35 -8.74 -2.30
C THR A 196 28.79 -9.15 -2.54
N ARG A 197 29.21 -10.25 -1.91
CA ARG A 197 30.56 -10.81 -2.07
C ARG A 197 30.47 -12.15 -2.77
N THR A 198 31.03 -12.21 -3.97
CA THR A 198 31.10 -13.45 -4.75
C THR A 198 32.54 -13.91 -4.78
N VAL A 199 32.79 -15.13 -4.31
CA VAL A 199 34.13 -15.74 -4.38
C VAL A 199 34.15 -16.67 -5.57
N ALA A 200 35.00 -16.37 -6.55
CA ALA A 200 35.23 -17.21 -7.73
C ALA A 200 36.73 -17.27 -8.01
N ASP A 201 37.27 -18.48 -8.21
CA ASP A 201 38.66 -18.74 -8.64
C ASP A 201 39.74 -17.93 -7.87
N ASP A 202 39.72 -17.99 -6.52
CA ASP A 202 40.62 -17.26 -5.60
C ASP A 202 40.55 -15.72 -5.67
N ALA A 203 39.60 -15.16 -6.43
CA ALA A 203 39.26 -13.74 -6.43
C ALA A 203 37.97 -13.49 -5.63
N VAL A 204 37.95 -12.38 -4.87
CA VAL A 204 36.75 -11.88 -4.19
C VAL A 204 36.22 -10.72 -4.99
N ASP A 205 35.09 -10.91 -5.67
CA ASP A 205 34.34 -9.83 -6.27
C ASP A 205 33.42 -9.19 -5.20
N VAL A 206 33.38 -7.86 -5.19
CA VAL A 206 32.60 -7.09 -4.22
C VAL A 206 31.74 -6.11 -4.99
N GLU A 207 30.47 -6.47 -5.14
CA GLU A 207 29.46 -5.59 -5.72
C GLU A 207 28.83 -4.76 -4.62
N ARG A 208 28.65 -3.46 -4.90
CA ARG A 208 28.02 -2.51 -3.98
C ARG A 208 26.88 -1.81 -4.71
N GLU A 209 25.67 -2.21 -4.35
CA GLU A 209 24.43 -1.61 -4.87
C GLU A 209 23.95 -0.51 -3.92
N LEU A 210 23.51 0.62 -4.47
CA LEU A 210 22.92 1.73 -3.71
C LEU A 210 21.42 1.49 -3.55
N ASN A 211 20.92 1.60 -2.32
CA ASN A 211 19.50 1.58 -2.01
C ASN A 211 18.99 3.03 -1.93
N PRO A 212 18.37 3.58 -2.99
CA PRO A 212 18.02 4.98 -3.05
C PRO A 212 16.88 5.31 -2.08
N ARG A 213 16.83 6.56 -1.62
CA ARG A 213 15.59 7.11 -1.06
C ARG A 213 14.65 7.43 -2.21
N VAL A 214 13.36 7.18 -2.04
CA VAL A 214 12.38 7.44 -3.10
C VAL A 214 11.27 8.33 -2.54
N LEU A 215 11.09 9.51 -3.13
CA LEU A 215 9.92 10.33 -2.86
C LEU A 215 8.78 9.82 -3.73
N GLU A 216 7.67 9.48 -3.10
CA GLU A 216 6.47 8.98 -3.74
C GLU A 216 5.33 9.95 -3.49
N TRP A 217 4.58 10.28 -4.53
CA TRP A 217 3.41 11.11 -4.37
C TRP A 217 2.36 10.80 -5.41
N GLY A 218 1.11 11.02 -5.02
CA GLY A 218 -0.01 10.87 -5.92
C GLY A 218 -1.18 11.72 -5.48
N PHE A 219 -1.97 12.16 -6.45
CA PHE A 219 -3.26 12.77 -6.18
C PHE A 219 -4.30 12.32 -7.19
N SER A 220 -5.56 12.40 -6.78
CA SER A 220 -6.71 12.15 -7.63
C SER A 220 -7.66 13.33 -7.60
N LEU A 221 -8.22 13.65 -8.76
CA LEU A 221 -9.34 14.57 -8.92
C LEU A 221 -10.57 13.74 -9.25
N GLN A 222 -11.64 13.95 -8.49
CA GLN A 222 -12.84 13.13 -8.54
C GLN A 222 -14.08 14.00 -8.72
N TYR A 223 -15.06 13.53 -9.48
CA TYR A 223 -16.37 14.16 -9.59
C TYR A 223 -17.45 13.15 -9.21
N ASN A 224 -18.17 13.34 -8.10
CA ASN A 224 -19.12 12.33 -7.62
C ASN A 224 -20.54 12.59 -8.15
N LEU A 225 -20.99 11.83 -9.15
CA LEU A 225 -22.33 12.02 -9.75
C LEU A 225 -23.47 11.64 -8.81
N GLN A 226 -23.24 10.69 -7.90
CA GLN A 226 -24.22 10.37 -6.86
C GLN A 226 -24.40 11.54 -5.89
N TYR A 227 -23.30 12.20 -5.52
CA TYR A 227 -23.32 13.40 -4.68
C TYR A 227 -24.06 14.54 -5.39
N LEU A 228 -23.77 14.77 -6.68
CA LEU A 228 -24.47 15.76 -7.49
C LEU A 228 -25.99 15.55 -7.39
N GLN A 229 -26.48 14.35 -7.67
CA GLN A 229 -27.92 14.10 -7.69
C GLN A 229 -28.58 14.06 -6.31
N SER A 230 -27.86 13.61 -5.28
CA SER A 230 -28.44 13.43 -3.94
C SER A 230 -28.40 14.68 -3.06
N PHE A 231 -27.40 15.54 -3.24
CA PHE A 231 -27.11 16.63 -2.31
C PHE A 231 -26.99 18.01 -2.96
N VAL A 232 -26.91 18.09 -4.30
CA VAL A 232 -26.79 19.35 -5.02
C VAL A 232 -28.03 19.62 -5.86
N GLU A 233 -28.25 18.81 -6.89
CA GLU A 233 -29.34 18.93 -7.86
C GLU A 233 -29.45 17.63 -8.65
N ASP A 234 -30.65 17.04 -8.65
CA ASP A 234 -30.96 15.92 -9.54
C ASP A 234 -31.11 16.45 -10.97
N ILE A 235 -30.15 16.12 -11.82
CA ILE A 235 -30.12 16.50 -13.24
C ILE A 235 -30.68 15.41 -14.16
N GLY A 236 -31.26 14.35 -13.59
CA GLY A 236 -31.90 13.27 -14.35
C GLY A 236 -30.92 12.30 -15.00
N LEU A 237 -29.73 12.10 -14.44
CA LEU A 237 -28.85 11.03 -14.89
C LEU A 237 -29.48 9.68 -14.54
N GLU A 238 -29.52 8.79 -15.53
CA GLU A 238 -29.97 7.42 -15.35
C GLU A 238 -28.82 6.50 -14.91
N ALA A 239 -29.16 5.27 -14.52
CA ALA A 239 -28.16 4.24 -14.29
C ALA A 239 -27.49 3.83 -15.62
N PRO A 240 -26.17 3.61 -15.64
CA PRO A 240 -25.27 3.52 -14.47
C PRO A 240 -24.65 4.87 -14.04
N LEU A 241 -24.80 5.94 -14.84
CA LEU A 241 -24.09 7.22 -14.64
C LEU A 241 -24.43 7.90 -13.30
N ASN A 242 -25.66 7.76 -12.83
CA ASN A 242 -26.13 8.34 -11.56
C ASN A 242 -25.37 7.92 -10.30
N ARG A 243 -24.53 6.88 -10.39
CA ARG A 243 -23.73 6.33 -9.29
C ARG A 243 -22.25 6.30 -9.59
N MET A 244 -21.82 6.91 -10.70
CA MET A 244 -20.42 6.89 -11.10
C MET A 244 -19.63 8.05 -10.47
N ILE A 245 -18.34 7.80 -10.26
CA ILE A 245 -17.37 8.80 -9.84
C ILE A 245 -16.27 8.82 -10.90
N PRO A 246 -16.33 9.71 -11.91
CA PRO A 246 -15.18 9.96 -12.77
C PRO A 246 -13.96 10.40 -11.95
N VAL A 247 -12.81 9.78 -12.23
CA VAL A 247 -11.54 10.04 -11.54
C VAL A 247 -10.42 10.23 -12.55
N VAL A 248 -9.61 11.26 -12.33
CA VAL A 248 -8.28 11.42 -12.95
C VAL A 248 -7.24 11.27 -11.86
N ARG A 249 -6.18 10.51 -12.13
CA ARG A 249 -5.10 10.27 -11.18
C ARG A 249 -3.75 10.63 -11.78
N VAL A 250 -2.89 11.21 -10.95
CA VAL A 250 -1.47 11.39 -11.21
C VAL A 250 -0.70 10.72 -10.09
N VAL A 251 0.28 9.89 -10.44
CA VAL A 251 1.22 9.28 -9.50
C VAL A 251 2.61 9.40 -10.08
N ALA A 252 3.58 9.72 -9.23
CA ALA A 252 4.97 9.75 -9.61
C ALA A 252 5.86 9.33 -8.43
N SER A 253 7.02 8.78 -8.77
CA SER A 253 8.10 8.52 -7.84
C SER A 253 9.39 9.12 -8.39
N VAL A 254 10.21 9.66 -7.50
CA VAL A 254 11.48 10.29 -7.86
C VAL A 254 12.53 9.82 -6.85
N GLN A 255 13.67 9.35 -7.35
CA GLN A 255 14.80 9.06 -6.48
C GLN A 255 15.28 10.37 -5.84
N ALA A 256 15.24 10.41 -4.51
CA ALA A 256 15.82 11.48 -3.74
C ALA A 256 17.29 11.15 -3.49
N SER A 257 18.20 12.02 -3.94
CA SER A 257 19.62 11.88 -3.62
C SER A 257 19.81 11.86 -2.11
N TYR A 258 20.69 10.98 -1.63
CA TYR A 258 21.33 11.21 -0.34
C TYR A 258 22.03 12.56 -0.44
N GLY A 259 21.72 13.49 0.46
CA GLY A 259 22.37 14.80 0.48
C GLY A 259 23.88 14.60 0.41
N SER A 260 24.57 15.42 -0.37
CA SER A 260 26.03 15.40 -0.42
C SER A 260 26.55 15.84 0.95
N ASP A 261 26.72 14.90 1.88
CA ASP A 261 27.54 15.14 3.04
C ASP A 261 28.96 15.38 2.52
N GLY A 262 29.45 16.59 2.78
CA GLY A 262 30.65 17.13 2.17
C GLY A 262 31.87 16.23 2.37
N THR A 263 32.72 16.24 1.35
CA THR A 263 34.18 15.99 1.41
C THR A 263 34.69 15.23 2.63
N SER A 264 35.12 14.00 2.41
CA SER A 264 36.34 13.51 3.07
C SER A 264 37.27 12.96 1.99
N SER A 265 38.31 13.77 1.76
CA SER A 265 39.59 13.47 1.10
C SER A 265 40.18 12.11 1.44
#